data_AF-A0A813EZT8-F1
#
_entry.id   AF-A0A813EZT8-F1
#
_cell.length_a   1.000
_cell.length_b   1.000
_cell.length_c   1.000
_cell.angle_alpha   90.00
_cell.angle_beta   90.00
_cell.angle_gamma   90.00
#
_symmetry.space_group_name_H-M   'P 1'
#
loop_
_entity.id
_entity.type
_entity.pdbx_description
1 polymer ?
#
loop_
_entity_poly.entity_id
_entity_poly.type
_entity_poly.pdbx_seq_one_letter_code
_entity_poly.pdbx_strand_id
1 'polypeptide(L)'
;LSDLGDNPGTMGVTEKEIEELLKERPQMFPGSAPQMLTASSDRTLRLWDLKSGQEKRQFTGHKDAVLDMAHNWSTMEVVTASADSTLAQWDLKSCDLPLHFLEGHTMAVNCVEVDWASSLALSGSFDNDLRLWDLKEHACVHTLKGHSGPVSFSAFP
;
A
#
# COMPACT_ATOMS: atom_id res chain seq x y z
N LEU A 1 -1.90 -47.15 -37.52
CA LEU A 1 -0.74 -46.25 -37.27
C LEU A 1 -1.15 -44.90 -37.85
N SER A 2 -1.46 -43.87 -37.09
CA SER A 2 -1.25 -43.58 -35.67
C SER A 2 -2.26 -42.51 -35.24
N ASP A 3 -2.81 -42.69 -34.04
CA ASP A 3 -3.68 -41.75 -33.32
C ASP A 3 -3.10 -40.33 -33.27
N LEU A 4 -3.94 -39.34 -33.55
CA LEU A 4 -3.79 -38.00 -33.00
C LEU A 4 -4.80 -37.92 -31.86
N GLY A 5 -4.29 -38.12 -30.64
CA GLY A 5 -5.08 -38.17 -29.43
C GLY A 5 -5.82 -36.86 -29.16
N ASP A 6 -7.11 -37.00 -28.87
CA ASP A 6 -7.82 -36.05 -28.03
C ASP A 6 -7.03 -35.88 -26.73
N ASN A 7 -6.55 -34.66 -26.48
CA ASN A 7 -5.87 -34.29 -25.26
C ASN A 7 -6.93 -33.92 -24.21
N PRO A 8 -7.27 -34.78 -23.23
CA PRO A 8 -8.27 -34.46 -22.23
C PRO A 8 -7.53 -33.83 -21.05
N GLY A 9 -7.21 -32.54 -21.16
CA GLY A 9 -6.39 -31.89 -20.13
C GLY A 9 -6.49 -30.38 -20.05
N THR A 10 -6.83 -29.69 -21.14
CA THR A 10 -7.19 -28.28 -21.06
C THR A 10 -8.67 -28.15 -20.73
N MET A 11 -9.00 -28.10 -19.44
CA MET A 11 -10.22 -27.39 -19.02
C MET A 11 -10.03 -25.94 -19.46
N GLY A 12 -10.46 -25.63 -20.68
CA GLY A 12 -10.61 -24.26 -21.11
C GLY A 12 -11.62 -23.63 -20.18
N VAL A 13 -11.19 -22.66 -19.39
CA VAL A 13 -12.08 -21.86 -18.56
C VAL A 13 -13.15 -21.32 -19.51
N THR A 14 -14.39 -21.74 -19.30
CA THR A 14 -15.49 -21.29 -20.15
C THR A 14 -15.67 -19.79 -19.97
N GLU A 15 -16.14 -19.11 -21.01
CA GLU A 15 -16.42 -17.66 -20.94
C GLU A 15 -17.34 -17.33 -19.76
N LYS A 16 -18.23 -18.25 -19.39
CA LYS A 16 -19.10 -18.17 -18.23
C LYS A 16 -18.35 -18.26 -16.89
N GLU A 17 -17.38 -19.16 -16.76
CA GLU A 17 -16.50 -19.25 -15.59
C GLU A 17 -15.59 -18.02 -15.47
N ILE A 18 -15.13 -17.46 -16.60
CA ILE A 18 -14.40 -16.18 -16.62
C ILE A 18 -15.31 -15.04 -16.14
N GLU A 19 -16.55 -14.96 -16.63
CA GLU A 19 -17.53 -13.96 -16.18
C GLU A 19 -17.89 -14.11 -14.69
N GLU A 20 -17.94 -15.34 -14.18
CA GLU A 20 -18.22 -15.62 -12.76
C GLU A 20 -17.01 -15.26 -11.87
N LEU A 21 -15.79 -15.58 -12.32
CA LEU A 21 -14.53 -15.12 -11.70
C LEU A 21 -14.40 -13.59 -11.70
N LEU A 22 -14.90 -12.91 -12.73
CA LEU A 22 -14.90 -11.44 -12.80
C LEU A 22 -15.95 -10.81 -11.87
N LYS A 23 -17.05 -11.51 -11.55
CA LYS A 23 -18.05 -11.06 -10.57
C LYS A 23 -17.55 -11.11 -9.14
N GLU A 24 -16.64 -12.03 -8.82
CA GLU A 24 -16.03 -12.18 -7.48
C GLU A 24 -14.83 -11.25 -7.23
N ARG A 25 -14.31 -10.57 -8.26
CA ARG A 25 -13.40 -9.43 -8.03
C ARG A 25 -14.18 -8.39 -7.23
N PRO A 26 -13.59 -7.76 -6.19
CA PRO A 26 -14.23 -6.62 -5.55
C PRO A 26 -14.57 -5.62 -6.64
N GLN A 27 -15.86 -5.51 -6.95
CA GLN A 27 -16.29 -4.75 -8.10
C GLN A 27 -15.93 -3.30 -7.82
N MET A 28 -14.98 -2.79 -8.59
CA MET A 28 -14.93 -1.37 -8.86
C MET A 28 -16.31 -1.04 -9.43
N PHE A 29 -17.12 -0.27 -8.68
CA PHE A 29 -18.53 -0.06 -8.97
C PHE A 29 -18.74 0.18 -10.47
N PRO A 30 -19.67 -0.52 -11.15
CA PRO A 30 -19.95 -0.23 -12.55
C PRO A 30 -20.35 1.24 -12.69
N GLY A 31 -19.41 2.06 -13.18
CA GLY A 31 -19.56 3.52 -13.30
C GLY A 31 -18.55 4.37 -12.53
N SER A 32 -17.76 3.83 -11.60
CA SER A 32 -16.66 4.58 -10.98
C SER A 32 -15.41 4.50 -11.86
N ALA A 33 -14.90 5.65 -12.32
CA ALA A 33 -13.63 5.69 -13.04
C ALA A 33 -12.51 5.07 -12.18
N PRO A 34 -11.54 4.35 -12.81
CA PRO A 34 -10.39 3.84 -12.09
C PRO A 34 -9.65 4.98 -11.41
N GLN A 35 -9.32 4.80 -10.14
CA GLN A 35 -8.63 5.80 -9.33
C GLN A 35 -7.18 5.37 -9.09
N MET A 36 -6.32 6.36 -8.86
CA MET A 36 -4.92 6.14 -8.53
C MET A 36 -4.52 7.07 -7.38
N LEU A 37 -3.75 6.55 -6.42
CA LEU A 37 -3.16 7.34 -5.36
C LEU A 37 -1.66 7.47 -5.63
N THR A 38 -1.13 8.68 -5.55
CA THR A 38 0.30 8.96 -5.71
C THR A 38 0.83 9.64 -4.47
N ALA A 39 2.08 9.38 -4.12
CA ALA A 39 2.83 10.09 -3.09
C ALA A 39 4.06 10.74 -3.73
N SER A 40 4.55 11.84 -3.14
CA SER A 40 5.56 12.67 -3.80
C SER A 40 6.50 13.37 -2.81
N SER A 41 7.67 13.76 -3.33
CA SER A 41 8.61 14.63 -2.63
C SER A 41 8.07 16.05 -2.37
N ASP A 42 6.94 16.42 -2.96
CA ASP A 42 6.21 17.65 -2.62
C ASP A 42 5.42 17.55 -1.29
N ARG A 43 5.59 16.43 -0.56
CA ARG A 43 5.01 16.14 0.77
C ARG A 43 3.52 15.83 0.74
N THR A 44 2.98 15.60 -0.46
CA THR A 44 1.54 15.35 -0.64
C THR A 44 1.27 13.93 -1.11
N LEU A 45 0.04 13.49 -0.83
CA LEU A 45 -0.58 12.43 -1.58
C LEU A 45 -1.66 13.04 -2.47
N ARG A 46 -1.92 12.46 -3.64
CA ARG A 46 -2.96 12.92 -4.57
C ARG A 46 -3.76 11.74 -5.09
N LEU A 47 -5.08 11.88 -5.08
CA LEU A 47 -6.03 10.92 -5.65
C LEU A 47 -6.47 11.42 -7.02
N TRP A 48 -6.27 10.60 -8.04
CA TRP A 48 -6.53 10.91 -9.43
C TRP A 48 -7.72 10.13 -9.97
N ASP A 49 -8.44 10.75 -10.89
CA ASP A 49 -9.39 10.08 -11.79
C ASP A 49 -8.64 9.70 -13.08
N LEU A 50 -8.37 8.41 -13.30
CA LEU A 50 -7.59 7.99 -14.46
C LEU A 50 -8.35 8.12 -15.78
N LYS A 51 -9.68 8.27 -15.76
CA LYS A 51 -10.47 8.44 -16.98
C LYS A 51 -10.36 9.87 -17.52
N SER A 52 -10.40 10.86 -16.63
CA SER A 52 -10.33 12.28 -16.96
C SER A 52 -8.91 12.86 -16.86
N GLY A 53 -8.00 12.16 -16.18
CA GLY A 53 -6.65 12.64 -15.87
C GLY A 53 -6.64 13.79 -14.85
N GLN A 54 -7.76 14.03 -14.17
CA GLN A 54 -7.90 15.14 -13.22
C GLN A 54 -7.58 14.69 -11.79
N GLU A 55 -6.98 15.60 -11.03
CA GLU A 55 -6.86 15.44 -9.59
C GLU A 55 -8.23 15.58 -8.94
N LYS A 56 -8.59 14.63 -8.08
CA LYS A 56 -9.83 14.66 -7.29
C LYS A 56 -9.62 15.24 -5.91
N ARG A 57 -8.47 14.98 -5.31
CA ARG A 57 -8.17 15.31 -3.91
C ARG A 57 -6.67 15.32 -3.65
N GLN A 58 -6.24 16.20 -2.76
CA GLN A 58 -4.88 16.30 -2.25
C GLN A 58 -4.89 16.08 -0.73
N PHE A 59 -3.95 15.29 -0.22
CA PHE A 59 -3.75 15.04 1.20
C PHE A 59 -2.41 15.64 1.63
N THR A 60 -2.40 16.24 2.82
CA THR A 60 -1.23 16.96 3.35
C THR A 60 -1.00 16.56 4.81
N GLY A 61 0.21 16.74 5.34
CA GLY A 61 0.47 16.48 6.76
C GLY A 61 1.92 16.09 7.06
N HIS A 62 2.56 15.36 6.15
CA HIS A 62 4.00 15.13 6.25
C HIS A 62 4.77 16.44 6.17
N LYS A 63 5.87 16.50 6.93
CA LYS A 63 6.74 17.68 7.00
C LYS A 63 7.85 17.63 5.94
N ASP A 64 8.05 16.48 5.32
CA ASP A 64 9.00 16.27 4.24
C ASP A 64 8.48 15.24 3.22
N ALA A 65 9.32 14.90 2.24
CA ALA A 65 9.01 14.02 1.11
C ALA A 65 8.39 12.69 1.56
N VAL A 66 7.31 12.28 0.88
CA VAL A 66 6.76 10.93 1.05
C VAL A 66 7.50 9.99 0.12
N LEU A 67 8.16 8.99 0.70
CA LEU A 67 9.09 8.11 0.00
C LEU A 67 8.46 6.79 -0.42
N ASP A 68 7.47 6.32 0.34
CA ASP A 68 6.78 5.07 0.07
C ASP A 68 5.35 5.06 0.65
N MET A 69 4.50 4.18 0.13
CA MET A 69 3.17 3.95 0.68
C MET A 69 2.69 2.50 0.52
N ALA A 70 1.97 2.02 1.52
CA ALA A 70 1.15 0.82 1.44
C ALA A 70 -0.33 1.21 1.55
N HIS A 71 -1.20 0.58 0.77
CA HIS A 71 -2.62 0.93 0.69
C HIS A 71 -3.54 -0.29 0.81
N ASN A 72 -4.75 -0.06 1.32
CA ASN A 72 -5.87 -1.00 1.25
C ASN A 72 -7.06 -0.31 0.58
N TRP A 73 -7.30 -0.58 -0.69
CA TRP A 73 -8.41 0.05 -1.44
C TRP A 73 -9.81 -0.35 -0.94
N SER A 74 -9.95 -1.49 -0.25
CA SER A 74 -11.25 -1.92 0.27
C SER A 74 -11.70 -1.05 1.46
N THR A 75 -10.75 -0.71 2.34
CA THR A 75 -11.00 0.13 3.50
C THR A 75 -10.69 1.61 3.23
N MET A 76 -9.97 1.93 2.15
CA MET A 76 -9.41 3.25 1.83
C MET A 76 -8.42 3.75 2.90
N GLU A 77 -7.73 2.82 3.54
CA GLU A 77 -6.66 3.10 4.50
C GLU A 77 -5.31 3.10 3.79
N VAL A 78 -4.41 3.94 4.28
CA VAL A 78 -3.04 4.05 3.75
C VAL A 78 -2.07 4.23 4.91
N VAL A 79 -0.89 3.64 4.78
CA VAL A 79 0.27 3.99 5.61
C VAL A 79 1.38 4.49 4.70
N THR A 80 1.98 5.62 5.06
CA THR A 80 3.07 6.24 4.29
C THR A 80 4.35 6.30 5.09
N ALA A 81 5.48 6.22 4.40
CA ALA A 81 6.82 6.46 4.95
C ALA A 81 7.38 7.79 4.42
N SER A 82 8.03 8.56 5.28
CA SER A 82 8.48 9.92 4.95
C SER A 82 9.91 10.22 5.37
N ALA A 83 10.52 11.14 4.63
CA ALA A 83 11.81 11.74 4.96
C ALA A 83 11.78 12.53 6.29
N ASP A 84 10.60 12.87 6.81
CA ASP A 84 10.43 13.50 8.13
C ASP A 84 10.65 12.54 9.32
N SER A 85 11.12 11.32 9.04
CA SER A 85 11.41 10.25 10.02
C SER A 85 10.17 9.64 10.68
N THR A 86 8.98 9.89 10.13
CA THR A 86 7.72 9.31 10.61
C THR A 86 7.07 8.42 9.57
N LEU A 87 6.18 7.55 10.04
CA LEU A 87 5.09 7.04 9.21
C LEU A 87 3.79 7.76 9.56
N ALA A 88 2.87 7.81 8.61
CA ALA A 88 1.53 8.35 8.85
C ALA A 88 0.45 7.36 8.40
N GLN A 89 -0.59 7.19 9.21
CA GLN A 89 -1.77 6.40 8.89
C GLN A 89 -2.91 7.34 8.48
N TRP A 90 -3.57 7.01 7.37
CA TRP A 90 -4.60 7.83 6.75
C TRP A 90 -5.89 7.04 6.59
N ASP A 91 -7.02 7.70 6.80
CA ASP A 91 -8.31 7.29 6.27
C ASP A 91 -8.73 8.28 5.18
N LEU A 92 -8.61 7.83 3.93
CA LEU A 92 -8.88 8.69 2.78
C LEU A 92 -10.38 8.96 2.58
N LYS A 93 -11.29 8.27 3.29
CA LYS A 93 -12.72 8.58 3.27
C LYS A 93 -13.03 9.82 4.10
N SER A 94 -12.36 9.94 5.24
CA SER A 94 -12.78 10.85 6.31
C SER A 94 -12.07 12.20 6.30
N CYS A 95 -10.78 12.25 5.97
CA CYS A 95 -9.98 13.47 6.12
C CYS A 95 -8.87 13.59 5.06
N ASP A 96 -8.40 14.83 4.88
CA ASP A 96 -7.25 15.16 4.01
C ASP A 96 -5.92 15.25 4.80
N LEU A 97 -5.94 14.86 6.09
CA LEU A 97 -4.81 14.84 7.02
C LEU A 97 -4.61 13.44 7.63
N PRO A 98 -3.41 13.11 8.15
CA PRO A 98 -3.18 11.87 8.88
C PRO A 98 -4.09 11.73 10.09
N LEU A 99 -4.52 10.50 10.37
CA LEU A 99 -5.17 10.15 11.63
C LEU A 99 -4.14 10.01 12.75
N HIS A 100 -3.02 9.33 12.44
CA HIS A 100 -1.97 9.03 13.40
C HIS A 100 -0.60 9.14 12.75
N PHE A 101 0.38 9.56 13.54
CA PHE A 101 1.80 9.45 13.21
C PHE A 101 2.43 8.34 14.04
N LEU A 102 3.25 7.52 13.40
CA LEU A 102 4.08 6.52 14.05
C LEU A 102 5.50 7.08 14.14
N GLU A 103 5.86 7.53 15.33
CA GLU A 103 7.16 8.15 15.61
C GLU A 103 8.13 7.14 16.23
N GLY A 104 9.41 7.21 15.85
CA GLY A 104 10.44 6.40 16.49
C GLY A 104 11.71 6.24 15.68
N HIS A 105 11.62 6.22 14.35
CA HIS A 105 12.82 6.29 13.51
C HIS A 105 13.55 7.61 13.72
N THR A 106 14.88 7.57 13.63
CA THR A 106 15.72 8.77 13.85
C THR A 106 16.20 9.41 12.55
N MET A 107 15.91 8.78 11.42
CA MET A 107 16.18 9.27 10.07
C MET A 107 15.03 8.90 9.13
N ALA A 108 15.09 9.41 7.90
CA ALA A 108 14.11 9.17 6.83
C ALA A 108 13.67 7.70 6.75
N VAL A 109 12.35 7.49 6.74
CA VAL A 109 11.76 6.16 6.54
C VAL A 109 11.66 5.93 5.04
N ASN A 110 12.41 4.96 4.54
CA ASN A 110 12.59 4.73 3.12
C ASN A 110 11.51 3.82 2.52
N CYS A 111 11.01 2.87 3.29
CA CYS A 111 10.03 1.91 2.83
C CYS A 111 9.03 1.53 3.93
N VAL A 112 7.81 1.17 3.51
CA VAL A 112 6.78 0.63 4.40
C VAL A 112 6.00 -0.48 3.70
N GLU A 113 5.75 -1.56 4.43
CA GLU A 113 4.83 -2.62 4.03
C GLU A 113 3.82 -2.88 5.15
N VAL A 114 2.61 -3.30 4.79
CA VAL A 114 1.52 -3.50 5.74
C VAL A 114 0.86 -4.86 5.52
N ASP A 115 0.81 -5.65 6.59
CA ASP A 115 -0.12 -6.78 6.70
C ASP A 115 -1.44 -6.26 7.28
N TRP A 116 -2.39 -5.95 6.39
CA TRP A 116 -3.69 -5.42 6.78
C TRP A 116 -4.53 -6.41 7.57
N ALA A 117 -4.28 -7.73 7.46
CA ALA A 117 -5.03 -8.73 8.20
C ALA A 117 -4.65 -8.77 9.68
N SER A 118 -3.35 -8.64 9.97
CA SER A 118 -2.86 -8.54 11.35
C SER A 118 -2.80 -7.10 11.88
N SER A 119 -3.02 -6.10 11.02
CA SER A 119 -2.87 -4.68 11.34
C SER A 119 -1.44 -4.33 11.79
N LEU A 120 -0.44 -4.95 11.16
CA LEU A 120 0.97 -4.70 11.40
C LEU A 120 1.60 -3.96 10.22
N ALA A 121 2.47 -3.00 10.52
CA ALA A 121 3.33 -2.38 9.52
C ALA A 121 4.79 -2.70 9.80
N LEU A 122 5.57 -2.91 8.74
CA LEU A 122 7.02 -3.04 8.78
C LEU A 122 7.63 -1.87 8.02
N SER A 123 8.51 -1.12 8.67
CA SER A 123 9.21 0.00 8.06
C SER A 123 10.72 -0.21 8.05
N GLY A 124 11.39 0.32 7.04
CA GLY A 124 12.85 0.39 6.94
C GLY A 124 13.30 1.85 6.81
N SER A 125 14.40 2.21 7.47
CA SER A 125 14.89 3.59 7.54
C SER A 125 16.38 3.72 7.24
N PHE A 126 16.77 4.94 6.94
CA PHE A 126 18.16 5.39 6.89
C PHE A 126 18.88 5.33 8.24
N ASP A 127 18.17 5.08 9.35
CA ASP A 127 18.78 4.80 10.66
C ASP A 127 19.29 3.34 10.80
N ASN A 128 19.25 2.57 9.70
CA ASN A 128 19.69 1.19 9.56
C ASN A 128 18.81 0.14 10.27
N ASP A 129 17.77 0.56 10.97
CA ASP A 129 16.87 -0.35 11.68
C ASP A 129 15.60 -0.60 10.85
N LEU A 130 14.99 -1.77 11.07
CA LEU A 130 13.58 -1.97 10.74
C LEU A 130 12.73 -1.82 12.00
N ARG A 131 11.48 -1.39 11.84
CA ARG A 131 10.51 -1.33 12.94
C ARG A 131 9.21 -2.00 12.57
N LEU A 132 8.72 -2.82 13.50
CA LEU A 132 7.40 -3.43 13.44
C LEU A 132 6.44 -2.60 14.30
N TRP A 133 5.32 -2.20 13.72
CA TRP A 133 4.33 -1.33 14.34
C TRP A 133 2.99 -2.03 14.45
N ASP A 134 2.29 -1.80 15.55
CA ASP A 134 0.88 -2.11 15.69
C ASP A 134 0.07 -0.89 15.25
N LEU A 135 -0.73 -1.04 14.20
CA LEU A 135 -1.53 0.04 13.62
C LEU A 135 -2.79 0.38 14.44
N LYS A 136 -3.18 -0.44 15.41
CA LYS A 136 -4.31 -0.16 16.31
C LYS A 136 -3.84 0.57 17.56
N GLU A 137 -2.68 0.20 18.07
CA GLU A 137 -2.07 0.83 19.24
C GLU A 137 -1.19 2.04 18.87
N HIS A 138 -0.92 2.23 17.56
CA HIS A 138 -0.06 3.28 17.00
C HIS A 138 1.34 3.30 17.63
N ALA A 139 1.88 2.11 17.91
CA ALA A 139 3.10 1.94 18.70
C ALA A 139 4.09 1.01 18.02
N CYS A 140 5.39 1.29 18.24
CA CYS A 140 6.46 0.40 17.84
C CYS A 140 6.49 -0.82 18.76
N VAL A 141 6.25 -2.01 18.20
CA VAL A 141 6.28 -3.29 18.92
C VAL A 141 7.72 -3.79 19.02
N HIS A 142 8.45 -3.76 17.91
CA HIS A 142 9.83 -4.25 17.84
C HIS A 142 10.72 -3.36 16.97
N THR A 143 11.99 -3.28 17.36
CA THR A 143 13.07 -2.73 16.53
C THR A 143 14.00 -3.87 16.15
N LEU A 144 14.09 -4.14 14.85
CA LEU A 144 14.92 -5.20 14.30
C LEU A 144 16.23 -4.58 13.83
N LYS A 145 17.33 -4.99 14.47
CA LYS A 145 18.68 -4.48 14.19
C LYS A 145 19.48 -5.52 13.44
N GLY A 146 20.36 -5.09 12.53
CA GLY A 146 21.29 -6.00 11.87
C GLY A 146 21.93 -5.45 10.60
N HIS A 147 21.25 -4.54 9.88
CA HIS A 147 21.87 -3.84 8.76
C HIS A 147 22.92 -2.83 9.26
N SER A 148 24.01 -2.70 8.52
CA SER A 148 25.10 -1.74 8.77
C SER A 148 25.00 -0.48 7.90
N GLY A 149 23.92 -0.34 7.15
CA GLY A 149 23.59 0.79 6.29
C GLY A 149 22.09 0.92 6.09
N PRO A 150 21.63 1.95 5.36
CA PRO A 150 20.21 2.26 5.18
C PRO A 150 19.41 1.05 4.70
N VAL A 151 18.24 0.84 5.30
CA VAL A 151 17.33 -0.21 4.84
C VAL A 151 16.67 0.26 3.55
N SER A 152 16.94 -0.45 2.46
CA SER A 152 16.45 -0.09 1.14
C SER A 152 15.02 -0.58 0.86
N PHE A 153 14.64 -1.72 1.42
CA PHE A 153 13.35 -2.35 1.16
C PHE A 153 12.97 -3.32 2.29
N SER A 154 11.67 -3.54 2.47
CA SER A 154 11.08 -4.51 3.40
C SER A 154 9.91 -5.22 2.71
N ALA A 155 9.57 -6.44 3.13
CA ALA A 155 8.42 -7.19 2.60
C ALA A 155 7.86 -8.14 3.65
N PHE A 156 6.54 -8.32 3.64
CA PHE A 156 5.90 -9.48 4.27
C PHE A 156 5.90 -10.69 3.31
N PRO A 157 5.85 -11.93 3.83
CA PRO A 157 5.73 -13.14 3.02
C PRO A 157 4.43 -13.23 2.21
#